data_AF-A0A7S3HYC9-F1
#
_entry.id   AF-A0A7S3HYC9-F1
#
_cell.length_a   1.000
_cell.length_b   1.000
_cell.length_c   1.000
_cell.angle_alpha   90.00
_cell.angle_beta   90.00
_cell.angle_gamma   90.00
#
_symmetry.space_group_name_H-M   'P 1'
#
loop_
_entity.id
_entity.type
_entity.pdbx_description
1 polymer ?
#
loop_
_entity_poly.entity_id
_entity_poly.type
_entity_poly.pdbx_seq_one_letter_code
_entity_poly.pdbx_strand_id
1 'polypeptide(L)'
;MRDCVNCKVMLYTQTEPVVEACTGIEFTTMTYWYDELLCQMQMCQTSPWTNKWQDVYDFTAHRTAESGVPNWYVDEALNWRQIAPLGEVSEKVAKVREFKASVRGPNDIRDSDLELIRLEFDEEMMNMPTLFDVGPYFNGYAQ
;
A
#
# COMPACT_ATOMS: atom_id res chain seq x y z
N MET A 1 13.91 7.97 4.43
CA MET A 1 14.40 7.60 3.09
C MET A 1 15.65 8.41 2.81
N ARG A 2 16.65 7.81 2.15
CA ARG A 2 17.91 8.47 1.81
C ARG A 2 18.34 8.13 0.40
N ASP A 3 18.83 9.11 -0.36
CA ASP A 3 19.37 8.93 -1.72
C ASP A 3 18.40 8.23 -2.69
N CYS A 4 17.10 8.44 -2.52
CA CYS A 4 16.03 7.81 -3.31
C CYS A 4 15.52 8.75 -4.42
N VAL A 5 15.16 8.19 -5.57
CA VAL A 5 14.64 8.96 -6.71
C VAL A 5 13.35 8.33 -7.22
N ASN A 6 12.32 9.16 -7.45
CA ASN A 6 11.04 8.78 -8.07
C ASN A 6 10.34 7.58 -7.40
N CYS A 7 10.28 7.58 -6.07
CA CYS A 7 9.62 6.51 -5.32
C CYS A 7 8.21 6.91 -4.92
N LYS A 8 7.25 5.99 -5.12
CA LYS A 8 5.90 6.08 -4.57
C LYS A 8 5.80 5.20 -3.33
N VAL A 9 5.40 5.77 -2.21
CA VAL A 9 5.39 5.10 -0.92
C VAL A 9 4.01 5.22 -0.30
N MET A 10 3.41 4.07 -0.07
CA MET A 10 2.24 3.96 0.79
C MET A 10 2.68 3.70 2.21
N LEU A 11 2.32 4.62 3.12
CA LEU A 11 2.94 4.70 4.43
C LEU A 11 1.91 4.73 5.56
N TYR A 12 2.22 3.96 6.59
CA TYR A 12 1.72 4.15 7.94
C TYR A 12 2.93 4.36 8.85
N THR A 13 2.87 5.37 9.72
CA THR A 13 3.95 5.67 10.67
C THR A 13 3.42 6.38 11.90
N GLN A 14 3.95 6.06 13.08
CA GLN A 14 3.62 6.75 14.33
C GLN A 14 4.40 8.06 14.51
N THR A 15 5.52 8.20 13.79
CA THR A 15 6.40 9.37 13.83
C THR A 15 6.46 10.04 12.46
N GLU A 16 6.93 11.28 12.44
CA GLU A 16 7.15 12.04 11.22
C GLU A 16 8.15 11.30 10.30
N PRO A 17 7.76 10.96 9.06
CA PRO A 17 8.69 10.37 8.12
C PRO A 17 9.76 11.37 7.71
N VAL A 18 10.97 10.85 7.50
CA VAL A 18 12.14 11.67 7.20
C VAL A 18 12.66 11.38 5.80
N VAL A 19 12.98 12.43 5.03
CA VAL A 19 13.68 12.34 3.74
C VAL A 19 14.99 13.11 3.76
N GLU A 20 16.01 12.57 3.07
CA GLU A 20 17.35 13.17 2.94
C GLU A 20 17.92 12.83 1.57
N ALA A 21 18.38 13.83 0.83
CA ALA A 21 18.99 13.67 -0.50
C ALA A 21 18.09 12.89 -1.48
N CYS A 22 16.77 13.04 -1.35
CA CYS A 22 15.79 12.40 -2.20
C CYS A 22 15.26 13.36 -3.27
N THR A 23 14.67 12.82 -4.35
CA THR A 23 13.97 13.64 -5.36
C THR A 23 12.76 12.89 -5.92
N GLY A 24 11.62 13.58 -6.04
CA GLY A 24 10.41 13.01 -6.62
C GLY A 24 9.76 11.92 -5.74
N ILE A 25 9.77 12.10 -4.43
CA ILE A 25 9.12 11.15 -3.50
C ILE A 25 7.64 11.48 -3.35
N GLU A 26 6.79 10.48 -3.51
CA GLU A 26 5.34 10.61 -3.40
C GLU A 26 4.86 9.76 -2.22
N PHE A 27 4.23 10.41 -1.23
CA PHE A 27 3.65 9.73 -0.08
C PHE A 27 2.12 9.63 -0.22
N THR A 28 1.59 8.44 0.06
CA THR A 28 0.15 8.19 0.19
C THR A 28 -0.14 7.39 1.45
N THR A 29 -1.38 7.43 1.94
CA THR A 29 -1.78 6.75 3.17
C THR A 29 -1.90 5.23 2.98
N MET A 30 -1.49 4.44 3.96
CA MET A 30 -1.68 2.99 3.95
C MET A 30 -3.16 2.60 3.99
N THR A 31 -3.60 1.86 2.97
CA THR A 31 -4.97 1.32 2.87
C THR A 31 -5.04 -0.20 2.88
N TYR A 32 -3.92 -0.89 3.10
CA TYR A 32 -3.96 -2.34 3.23
C TYR A 32 -4.70 -2.77 4.49
N TRP A 33 -5.54 -3.77 4.29
CA TRP A 33 -6.25 -4.47 5.34
C TRP A 33 -6.19 -5.98 5.05
N TYR A 34 -5.98 -6.77 6.09
CA TYR A 34 -6.10 -8.23 6.10
C TYR A 34 -6.30 -8.69 7.55
N ASP A 35 -6.85 -9.90 7.74
CA ASP A 35 -7.35 -10.38 9.03
C ASP A 35 -6.30 -10.31 10.16
N GLU A 36 -5.05 -10.66 9.87
CA GLU A 36 -3.99 -10.68 10.88
C GLU A 36 -3.34 -9.31 11.13
N LEU A 37 -3.65 -8.26 10.36
CA LEU A 37 -2.97 -6.98 10.43
C LEU A 37 -3.06 -6.35 11.82
N LEU A 38 -4.25 -6.34 12.44
CA LEU A 38 -4.45 -5.72 13.74
C LEU A 38 -3.65 -6.46 14.84
N CYS A 39 -3.59 -7.78 14.77
CA CYS A 39 -2.79 -8.60 15.68
C CYS A 39 -1.29 -8.27 15.53
N GLN A 40 -0.81 -8.14 14.28
CA GLN A 40 0.56 -7.75 14.01
C GLN A 40 0.87 -6.33 14.52
N MET A 41 -0.04 -5.38 14.33
CA MET A 41 0.10 -4.02 14.88
C MET A 41 0.14 -4.04 16.41
N GLN A 42 -0.67 -4.87 17.06
CA GLN A 42 -0.64 -5.04 18.51
C GLN A 42 0.69 -5.66 18.98
N MET A 43 1.19 -6.70 18.32
CA MET A 43 2.49 -7.31 18.63
C MET A 43 3.65 -6.31 18.46
N CYS A 44 3.57 -5.43 17.46
CA CYS A 44 4.54 -4.38 17.21
C CYS A 44 4.33 -3.13 18.07
N GLN A 45 3.32 -3.11 18.95
CA GLN A 45 2.97 -1.96 19.80
C GLN A 45 2.73 -0.68 18.96
N THR A 46 2.14 -0.84 17.78
CA THR A 46 1.78 0.26 16.89
C THR A 46 0.30 0.57 16.99
N SER A 47 -0.05 1.82 17.31
CA SER A 47 -1.44 2.25 17.47
C SER A 47 -2.12 2.49 16.12
N PRO A 48 -3.22 1.77 15.77
CA PRO A 48 -3.91 1.98 14.50
C PRO A 48 -4.44 3.40 14.30
N TRP A 49 -4.56 4.17 15.38
CA TRP A 49 -5.04 5.56 15.39
C TRP A 49 -3.95 6.61 15.24
N THR A 50 -2.68 6.22 15.33
CA THR A 50 -1.54 7.14 15.29
C THR A 50 -0.84 7.03 13.95
N ASN A 51 -1.32 7.79 12.95
CA ASN A 51 -0.75 7.81 11.61
C ASN A 51 -0.32 9.22 11.17
N LYS A 52 1.00 9.44 11.08
CA LYS A 52 1.67 10.70 10.71
C LYS A 52 2.28 10.69 9.31
N TRP A 53 1.76 9.85 8.41
CA TRP A 53 2.30 9.65 7.06
C TRP A 53 2.49 10.95 6.24
N GLN A 54 1.68 11.97 6.49
CA GLN A 54 1.69 13.27 5.80
C GLN A 54 2.69 14.30 6.39
N ASP A 55 3.16 14.09 7.62
CA ASP A 55 4.00 15.05 8.35
C ASP A 55 5.50 14.83 8.02
N VAL A 56 5.86 14.95 6.73
CA VAL A 56 7.20 14.61 6.25
C VAL A 56 8.22 15.73 6.56
N TYR A 57 9.35 15.35 7.14
CA TYR A 57 10.49 16.23 7.39
C TYR A 57 11.62 16.00 6.37
N ASP A 58 12.07 17.07 5.71
CA ASP A 58 13.15 17.04 4.71
C ASP A 58 14.44 17.69 5.22
N PHE A 59 15.48 16.87 5.47
CA PHE A 59 16.82 17.35 5.89
C PHE A 59 17.56 18.10 4.78
N THR A 60 17.14 17.94 3.54
CA THR A 60 17.77 18.48 2.33
C THR A 60 16.88 19.47 1.59
N ALA A 61 15.90 20.08 2.26
CA ALA A 61 15.04 21.10 1.68
C ALA A 61 15.82 22.27 1.05
N HIS A 62 17.01 22.59 1.59
CA HIS A 62 17.92 23.60 1.05
C HIS A 62 18.57 23.22 -0.30
N ARG A 63 18.50 21.94 -0.71
CA ARG A 63 19.03 21.43 -1.98
C ARG A 63 17.95 21.21 -3.04
N THR A 64 16.75 21.74 -2.80
CA THR A 64 15.66 21.71 -3.78
C THR A 64 16.16 22.19 -5.13
N ALA A 65 15.83 21.45 -6.20
CA ALA A 65 16.29 21.77 -7.55
C ALA A 65 15.95 23.22 -7.93
N GLU A 66 16.79 23.88 -8.74
CA GLU A 66 16.60 25.29 -9.16
C GLU A 66 15.20 25.58 -9.76
N SER A 67 14.53 24.53 -10.25
CA SER A 67 13.13 24.54 -10.69
C SER A 67 12.09 24.92 -9.63
N GLY A 68 12.45 24.94 -8.33
CA GLY A 68 11.52 25.21 -7.22
C GLY A 68 10.58 24.05 -6.86
N VAL A 69 10.74 22.89 -7.51
CA VAL A 69 9.95 21.68 -7.22
C VAL A 69 10.48 21.00 -5.96
N PRO A 70 9.63 20.77 -4.93
CA PRO A 70 10.07 20.14 -3.68
C PRO A 70 10.55 18.69 -3.89
N ASN A 71 11.40 18.21 -2.98
CA ASN A 71 11.95 16.84 -3.05
C ASN A 71 10.89 15.74 -2.85
N TRP A 72 9.78 16.08 -2.21
CA TRP A 72 8.66 15.19 -1.92
C TRP A 72 7.33 15.91 -2.02
N TYR A 73 6.25 15.14 -2.17
CA TYR A 73 4.87 15.62 -2.14
C TYR A 73 3.94 14.53 -1.61
N VAL A 74 2.75 14.95 -1.18
CA VAL A 74 1.68 14.07 -0.72
C VAL A 74 0.68 13.90 -1.86
N ASP A 75 0.28 12.65 -2.13
CA ASP A 75 -0.91 12.37 -2.93
C ASP A 75 -2.06 11.98 -1.99
N GLU A 76 -3.01 12.90 -1.83
CA GLU A 76 -4.24 12.68 -1.05
C GLU A 76 -5.23 11.78 -1.81
N ALA A 77 -5.12 11.71 -3.14
CA ALA A 77 -5.99 10.86 -3.93
C ALA A 77 -5.49 9.42 -3.84
N LEU A 78 -6.34 8.54 -3.32
CA LEU A 78 -6.10 7.09 -3.36
C LEU A 78 -6.12 6.60 -4.80
N ASN A 79 -4.93 6.52 -5.40
CA ASN A 79 -4.77 5.97 -6.73
C ASN A 79 -4.67 4.44 -6.67
N TRP A 80 -5.83 3.78 -6.64
CA TRP A 80 -5.97 2.32 -6.61
C TRP A 80 -5.23 1.60 -7.75
N ARG A 81 -4.91 2.29 -8.86
CA ARG A 81 -4.15 1.73 -9.97
C ARG A 81 -2.66 1.62 -9.69
N GLN A 82 -2.13 2.45 -8.80
CA GLN A 82 -0.69 2.49 -8.51
C GLN A 82 -0.30 1.45 -7.48
N ILE A 83 -1.22 1.04 -6.60
CA ILE A 83 -0.96 0.11 -5.50
C ILE A 83 -2.16 -0.82 -5.36
N ALA A 84 -2.07 -1.99 -6.01
CA ALA A 84 -3.12 -3.00 -5.96
C ALA A 84 -3.31 -3.52 -4.52
N PRO A 85 -4.56 -3.73 -4.04
CA PRO A 85 -4.86 -4.41 -2.79
C PRO A 85 -4.15 -5.76 -2.70
N LEU A 86 -3.75 -6.17 -1.49
CA LEU A 86 -3.05 -7.44 -1.29
C LEU A 86 -3.90 -8.64 -1.77
N GLY A 87 -5.21 -8.59 -1.59
CA GLY A 87 -6.14 -9.61 -2.09
C GLY A 87 -6.06 -9.75 -3.62
N GLU A 88 -6.05 -8.62 -4.33
CA GLU A 88 -5.91 -8.56 -5.78
C GLU A 88 -4.57 -9.17 -6.25
N VAL A 89 -3.47 -8.83 -5.57
CA VAL A 89 -2.14 -9.39 -5.86
C VAL A 89 -2.09 -10.89 -5.56
N SER A 90 -2.67 -11.34 -4.45
CA SER A 90 -2.73 -12.75 -4.05
C SER A 90 -3.49 -13.59 -5.07
N GLU A 91 -4.65 -13.09 -5.53
CA GLU A 91 -5.46 -13.75 -6.55
C GLU A 91 -4.73 -13.83 -7.90
N LYS A 92 -4.08 -12.73 -8.32
CA LYS A 92 -3.17 -12.70 -9.49
C LYS A 92 -2.08 -13.76 -9.37
N VAL A 93 -1.41 -13.84 -8.22
CA VAL A 93 -0.34 -14.81 -7.99
C VAL A 93 -0.87 -16.25 -8.03
N ALA A 94 -2.05 -16.51 -7.47
CA ALA A 94 -2.69 -17.83 -7.51
C ALA A 94 -3.04 -18.24 -8.95
N LYS A 95 -3.72 -17.36 -9.70
CA LYS A 95 -4.08 -17.57 -11.11
C LYS A 95 -2.85 -17.79 -11.99
N VAL A 96 -1.80 -16.98 -11.81
CA VAL A 96 -0.51 -17.15 -12.52
C VAL A 96 0.15 -18.48 -12.16
N ARG A 97 0.07 -18.92 -10.90
CA ARG A 97 0.65 -20.20 -10.46
C ARG A 97 -0.05 -21.39 -11.08
N GLU A 98 -1.38 -21.36 -11.16
CA GLU A 98 -2.19 -22.39 -11.82
C GLU A 98 -1.92 -22.44 -13.32
N PHE A 99 -1.94 -21.28 -13.99
CA PHE A 99 -1.61 -21.18 -15.41
C PHE A 99 -0.18 -21.62 -15.72
N LYS A 100 0.80 -21.23 -14.90
CA LYS A 100 2.19 -21.69 -15.05
C LYS A 100 2.33 -23.21 -14.94
N ALA A 101 1.45 -23.88 -14.20
CA ALA A 101 1.45 -25.33 -14.10
C ALA A 101 0.92 -26.01 -15.38
N SER A 102 0.09 -25.34 -16.18
CA SER A 102 -0.47 -25.87 -17.42
C SER A 102 0.41 -25.60 -18.66
N VAL A 103 1.23 -24.54 -18.65
CA VAL A 103 2.12 -24.18 -19.78
C VAL A 103 3.39 -25.04 -19.80
N ARG A 104 3.60 -25.81 -20.88
CA ARG A 104 4.83 -26.60 -21.10
C ARG A 104 5.72 -26.02 -22.20
N GLY A 105 5.17 -25.18 -23.07
CA GLY A 105 5.90 -24.43 -24.08
C GLY A 105 5.14 -23.22 -24.63
N PRO A 106 5.77 -22.38 -25.47
CA PRO A 106 5.19 -21.12 -25.96
C PRO A 106 3.87 -21.27 -26.74
N ASN A 107 3.65 -22.44 -27.35
CA ASN A 107 2.45 -22.72 -28.14
C ASN A 107 1.23 -23.12 -27.28
N ASP A 108 1.42 -23.31 -25.98
CA ASP A 108 0.33 -23.67 -25.07
C ASP A 108 -0.46 -22.44 -24.58
N ILE A 109 0.04 -21.23 -24.86
CA ILE A 109 -0.58 -19.96 -24.45
C ILE A 109 -1.59 -19.52 -25.52
N ARG A 110 -2.87 -19.44 -25.14
CA ARG A 110 -3.98 -19.00 -25.99
C ARG A 110 -4.55 -17.68 -25.50
N ASP A 111 -5.25 -16.95 -26.37
CA ASP A 111 -5.90 -15.68 -26.01
C ASP A 111 -6.93 -15.84 -24.88
N SER A 112 -7.59 -17.00 -24.78
CA SER A 112 -8.48 -17.34 -23.67
C SER A 112 -7.78 -17.39 -22.31
N ASP A 113 -6.48 -17.69 -22.30
CA ASP A 113 -5.70 -17.76 -21.06
C ASP A 113 -5.35 -16.35 -20.54
N LEU A 114 -5.37 -15.34 -21.42
CA LEU A 114 -5.20 -13.95 -21.04
C LEU A 114 -6.43 -13.39 -20.29
N GLU A 115 -7.62 -13.98 -20.51
CA GLU A 115 -8.83 -13.61 -19.77
C GLU A 115 -8.76 -14.09 -18.31
N LEU A 116 -8.11 -15.22 -18.03
CA LEU A 116 -7.87 -15.70 -16.65
C LEU A 116 -6.97 -14.76 -15.84
N ILE A 117 -6.15 -13.93 -16.52
CA ILE A 117 -5.24 -12.97 -15.89
C ILE A 117 -5.92 -11.60 -15.71
N ARG A 118 -7.04 -11.34 -16.40
CA ARG A 118 -7.84 -10.13 -16.18
C ARG A 118 -8.52 -10.22 -14.82
N LEU A 119 -8.35 -9.18 -14.02
CA LEU A 119 -9.13 -8.98 -12.82
C LEU A 119 -10.25 -8.01 -13.16
N GLU A 120 -11.47 -8.46 -12.96
CA GLU A 120 -12.63 -7.58 -12.92
C GLU A 120 -12.61 -6.89 -11.55
N PHE A 121 -12.58 -5.55 -11.56
CA PHE A 121 -12.71 -4.78 -10.34
C PHE A 121 -14.15 -4.89 -9.86
N ASP A 122 -14.35 -5.57 -8.73
CA ASP A 122 -15.66 -5.73 -8.14
C ASP A 122 -16.04 -4.44 -7.38
N GLU A 123 -16.83 -3.58 -8.02
CA GLU A 123 -17.31 -2.32 -7.44
C GLU A 123 -18.16 -2.55 -6.17
N GLU A 124 -18.69 -3.76 -5.95
CA GLU A 124 -19.52 -4.09 -4.80
C GLU A 124 -18.75 -4.10 -3.46
N MET A 125 -17.43 -4.27 -3.47
CA MET A 125 -16.61 -4.26 -2.25
C MET A 125 -16.59 -2.89 -1.53
N MET A 126 -17.02 -1.82 -2.20
CA MET A 126 -17.21 -0.49 -1.60
C MET A 126 -18.43 -0.40 -0.67
N ASN A 127 -19.38 -1.34 -0.73
CA ASN A 127 -20.68 -1.23 -0.06
C ASN A 127 -20.88 -2.10 1.18
N MET A 128 -19.83 -2.71 1.74
CA MET A 128 -19.95 -3.53 2.96
C MET A 128 -20.24 -2.65 4.20
N PRO A 129 -21.43 -2.74 4.84
CA PRO A 129 -21.83 -1.86 5.93
C PRO A 129 -21.51 -2.44 7.33
N THR A 130 -20.47 -3.27 7.46
CA THR A 130 -20.06 -3.82 8.77
C THR A 130 -18.55 -3.99 8.83
N LEU A 131 -17.81 -2.90 9.00
CA LEU A 131 -16.41 -2.99 9.39
C LEU A 131 -16.19 -2.09 10.60
N PHE A 132 -15.62 -2.68 11.65
CA PHE A 132 -15.22 -2.09 12.94
C PHE A 132 -16.27 -2.09 14.07
N ASP A 133 -16.54 -3.27 14.66
CA ASP A 133 -16.67 -3.34 16.11
C ASP A 133 -15.34 -3.84 16.70
N VAL A 134 -14.51 -2.88 17.12
CA VAL A 134 -13.21 -3.12 17.77
C VAL A 134 -13.33 -3.18 19.29
N GLY A 135 -14.54 -3.01 19.84
CA GLY A 135 -14.80 -3.00 21.28
C GLY A 135 -14.23 -4.21 22.05
N PRO A 136 -14.25 -5.45 21.51
CA PRO A 136 -13.71 -6.60 22.21
C PRO A 136 -12.18 -6.57 22.38
N TYR A 137 -11.44 -5.97 21.45
CA TYR A 137 -9.97 -5.93 21.49
C TYR A 137 -9.43 -4.95 22.54
N PHE A 138 -10.21 -3.94 22.93
CA PHE A 138 -9.77 -2.88 23.84
C PHE A 138 -10.20 -3.08 25.31
N ASN A 139 -11.15 -3.99 25.60
CA ASN A 139 -11.60 -4.26 26.97
C ASN A 139 -10.56 -4.99 27.84
N GLY A 140 -9.44 -5.44 27.28
CA GLY A 140 -8.34 -6.07 28.03
C GLY A 140 -7.34 -5.10 28.67
N TYR A 141 -7.41 -3.81 28.38
CA TYR A 141 -6.41 -2.81 28.81
C TYR A 141 -6.96 -1.70 29.72
N ALA A 142 -8.20 -1.86 30.21
CA ALA A 142 -8.76 -1.03 31.27
C ALA A 142 -8.59 -1.73 32.65
N GLN A 143 -7.34 -1.80 33.14
CA GLN A 143 -7.02 -2.00 34.56
C GLN A 143 -5.81 -1.15 34.94
#